data_AF-A0A3D9H6V8-F1
#
_entry.id   AF-A0A3D9H6V8-F1
#
_cell.length_a   1.000
_cell.length_b   1.000
_cell.length_c   1.000
_cell.angle_alpha   90.00
_cell.angle_beta   90.00
_cell.angle_gamma   90.00
#
_symmetry.space_group_name_H-M   'P 1'
#
loop_
_entity.id
_entity.type
_entity.pdbx_description
1 polymer ?
#
loop_
_entity_poly.entity_id
_entity_poly.type
_entity_poly.pdbx_seq_one_letter_code
_entity_poly.pdbx_strand_id
1 'polypeptide(L)'
;MNLLKYVIILSLFAFQTAPSQTFVDDVERVAIVVIDYCVDENGKQYNIKINQEKSTYKHDGWQQGCLEHFNNGVLRDPMNMVNKCWQSVYYFVNSKYKTYELPKAEREKCKDLHRGTFKYESPAYSETKIKRRKRKQIEKGGYGGKQIYNIEWLDDHIYTLETVKMSLAKDKIKEGDIITVEIIELLDEDTYLYKAYSKDEETDNNVVYGLISRV
;
A
#
# COMPACT_ATOMS: atom_id res chain seq x y z
N MET A 1 -15.45 -24.65 50.41
CA MET A 1 -14.46 -23.59 50.15
C MET A 1 -13.35 -24.18 49.29
N ASN A 2 -13.40 -23.98 47.98
CA ASN A 2 -12.25 -24.03 47.06
C ASN A 2 -12.77 -23.67 45.66
N LEU A 3 -12.64 -22.37 45.35
CA LEU A 3 -12.95 -21.77 44.06
C LEU A 3 -11.84 -22.21 43.09
N LEU A 4 -12.16 -23.12 42.17
CA LEU A 4 -11.27 -23.51 41.08
C LEU A 4 -11.18 -22.32 40.12
N LYS A 5 -10.15 -21.48 40.31
CA LYS A 5 -9.85 -20.35 39.43
C LYS A 5 -9.31 -20.88 38.11
N TYR A 6 -10.17 -20.97 37.10
CA TYR A 6 -9.78 -21.12 35.70
C TYR A 6 -9.06 -19.83 35.26
N VAL A 7 -7.74 -19.91 35.07
CA VAL A 7 -7.00 -18.88 34.34
C VAL A 7 -7.09 -19.26 32.87
N ILE A 8 -8.11 -18.74 32.19
CA ILE A 8 -8.16 -18.73 30.73
C ILE A 8 -7.16 -17.65 30.30
N ILE A 9 -5.94 -18.05 29.97
CA ILE A 9 -5.01 -17.21 29.22
C ILE A 9 -5.58 -17.13 27.81
N LEU A 10 -6.39 -16.10 27.56
CA LEU A 10 -6.82 -15.73 26.23
C LEU A 10 -5.58 -15.15 25.53
N SER A 11 -4.76 -16.01 24.94
CA SER A 11 -3.72 -15.59 24.00
C SER A 11 -4.42 -15.04 22.77
N LEU A 12 -4.67 -13.73 22.77
CA LEU A 12 -4.98 -12.96 21.58
C LEU A 12 -3.75 -13.06 20.68
N PHE A 13 -3.71 -14.10 19.85
CA PHE A 13 -2.92 -14.10 18.62
C PHE A 13 -3.49 -12.96 17.78
N ALA A 14 -2.91 -11.77 17.90
CA ALA A 14 -3.11 -10.72 16.95
C ALA A 14 -2.50 -11.21 15.63
N PHE A 15 -3.37 -11.71 14.75
CA PHE A 15 -3.04 -11.95 13.37
C PHE A 15 -2.56 -10.62 12.78
N GLN A 16 -1.26 -10.53 12.46
CA GLN A 16 -0.75 -9.40 11.70
C GLN A 16 -1.26 -9.50 10.27
N THR A 17 -2.28 -8.69 9.95
CA THR A 17 -2.84 -8.54 8.62
C THR A 17 -2.25 -7.31 7.94
N ALA A 18 -1.64 -7.51 6.75
CA ALA A 18 -1.41 -6.54 5.66
C ALA A 18 -0.63 -5.24 6.04
N PRO A 19 -0.11 -4.44 5.10
CA PRO A 19 0.63 -3.23 5.45
C PRO A 19 -0.37 -2.17 5.93
N SER A 20 -0.67 -2.16 7.23
CA SER A 20 -1.53 -1.12 7.82
C SER A 20 -0.79 0.21 7.73
N GLN A 21 -1.38 1.14 6.98
CA GLN A 21 -0.88 2.49 6.95
C GLN A 21 -1.27 3.18 8.25
N THR A 22 -0.36 3.94 8.82
CA THR A 22 -0.58 4.61 10.10
C THR A 22 -1.13 6.00 9.86
N PHE A 23 -2.25 6.35 10.49
CA PHE A 23 -2.76 7.71 10.43
C PHE A 23 -2.09 8.60 11.47
N VAL A 24 -1.65 9.78 11.04
CA VAL A 24 -0.96 10.79 11.86
C VAL A 24 -1.40 12.19 11.43
N ASP A 25 -1.16 13.20 12.26
CA ASP A 25 -1.65 14.57 11.98
C ASP A 25 -0.56 15.51 11.47
N ASP A 26 0.70 15.07 11.47
CA ASP A 26 1.89 15.88 11.22
C ASP A 26 2.50 15.72 9.82
N VAL A 27 1.73 15.19 8.87
CA VAL A 27 2.12 15.09 7.44
C VAL A 27 1.12 15.82 6.57
N GLU A 28 1.56 16.37 5.44
CA GLU A 28 0.62 17.05 4.54
C GLU A 28 -0.39 16.06 3.92
N ARG A 29 0.11 14.92 3.40
CA ARG A 29 -0.70 13.88 2.76
C ARG A 29 -0.30 12.47 3.14
N VAL A 30 0.66 11.93 2.40
CA VAL A 30 1.27 10.62 2.63
C VAL A 30 2.77 10.82 2.75
N ALA A 31 3.35 10.20 3.75
CA ALA A 31 4.78 10.19 3.95
C ALA A 31 5.24 8.77 4.28
N ILE A 32 6.52 8.49 4.09
CA ILE A 32 7.05 7.14 4.19
C ILE A 32 8.34 7.09 5.02
N VAL A 33 8.52 5.95 5.68
CA VAL A 33 9.79 5.54 6.26
C VAL A 33 10.26 4.30 5.51
N VAL A 34 11.47 4.37 4.95
CA VAL A 34 12.10 3.30 4.20
C VAL A 34 13.20 2.68 5.06
N ILE A 35 13.13 1.36 5.27
CA ILE A 35 14.16 0.58 5.96
C ILE A 35 14.88 -0.28 4.93
N ASP A 36 16.19 -0.08 4.82
CA ASP A 36 17.07 -0.96 4.06
C ASP A 36 17.53 -2.10 4.97
N TYR A 37 17.56 -3.32 4.43
CA TYR A 37 18.07 -4.50 5.12
C TYR A 37 18.61 -5.52 4.12
N CYS A 38 19.40 -6.47 4.59
CA CYS A 38 19.88 -7.60 3.80
C CYS A 38 19.50 -8.91 4.48
N VAL A 39 19.41 -9.99 3.70
CA VAL A 39 19.07 -11.34 4.18
C VAL A 39 20.22 -12.27 3.86
N ASP A 40 20.73 -12.97 4.88
CA ASP A 40 21.84 -13.92 4.70
C ASP A 40 21.37 -15.25 4.13
N GLU A 41 22.30 -16.19 3.91
CA GLU A 41 22.00 -17.53 3.40
C GLU A 41 21.07 -18.36 4.30
N ASN A 42 21.01 -18.03 5.59
CA ASN A 42 20.15 -18.69 6.58
C ASN A 42 18.80 -17.99 6.73
N GLY A 43 18.52 -16.96 5.92
CA GLY A 43 17.27 -16.22 5.97
C GLY A 43 17.21 -15.19 7.09
N LYS A 44 18.34 -14.91 7.76
CA LYS A 44 18.40 -13.94 8.85
C LYS A 44 18.63 -12.55 8.30
N GLN A 45 17.90 -11.58 8.85
CA GLN A 45 18.06 -10.17 8.51
C GLN A 45 19.33 -9.58 9.15
N TYR A 46 20.02 -8.70 8.42
CA TYR A 46 21.18 -7.93 8.91
C TYR A 46 21.31 -6.59 8.18
N ASN A 47 22.21 -5.72 8.67
CA ASN A 47 22.45 -4.37 8.11
C ASN A 47 21.16 -3.53 7.99
N ILE A 48 20.33 -3.60 9.02
CA ILE A 48 19.00 -2.97 9.06
C ILE A 48 19.18 -1.50 9.45
N LYS A 49 18.71 -0.58 8.61
CA LYS A 49 18.80 0.86 8.87
C LYS A 49 17.72 1.66 8.14
N ILE A 50 17.35 2.81 8.68
CA ILE A 50 16.48 3.76 8.00
C ILE A 50 17.26 4.43 6.86
N ASN A 51 16.67 4.46 5.67
CA ASN A 51 17.18 5.20 4.53
C ASN A 51 16.64 6.64 4.56
N GLN A 52 17.45 7.58 5.07
CA GLN A 52 17.03 8.98 5.22
C GLN A 52 16.81 9.71 3.88
N GLU A 53 17.49 9.28 2.82
CA GLU A 53 17.36 9.87 1.49
C GLU A 53 16.01 9.51 0.85
N LYS A 54 15.53 8.28 1.07
CA LYS A 54 14.26 7.80 0.52
C LYS A 54 13.06 8.00 1.46
N SER A 55 13.29 8.31 2.73
CA SER A 55 12.22 8.54 3.70
C SER A 55 11.74 10.00 3.66
N THR A 56 10.43 10.21 3.56
CA THR A 56 9.82 11.54 3.59
C THR A 56 9.22 11.88 4.95
N TYR A 57 8.91 10.89 5.78
CA TYR A 57 8.45 11.12 7.16
C TYR A 57 9.66 11.41 8.06
N LYS A 58 9.68 12.56 8.75
CA LYS A 58 10.88 13.06 9.45
C LYS A 58 10.80 13.01 10.97
N HIS A 59 9.69 12.57 11.56
CA HIS A 59 9.57 12.50 13.01
C HIS A 59 10.31 11.28 13.57
N ASP A 60 11.36 11.52 14.36
CA ASP A 60 12.29 10.49 14.85
C ASP A 60 11.62 9.36 15.64
N GLY A 61 10.67 9.69 16.54
CA GLY A 61 10.00 8.68 17.38
C GLY A 61 9.27 7.60 16.56
N TRP A 62 8.55 8.00 15.51
CA TRP A 62 7.91 7.08 14.59
C TRP A 62 8.90 6.31 13.73
N GLN A 63 9.98 6.94 13.27
CA GLN A 63 11.03 6.22 12.54
C GLN A 63 11.63 5.10 13.40
N GLN A 64 11.91 5.37 14.68
CA GLN A 64 12.38 4.35 15.61
C GLN A 64 11.33 3.27 15.85
N GLY A 65 10.06 3.64 16.01
CA GLY A 65 8.96 2.68 16.10
C GLY A 65 8.87 1.75 14.89
N CYS A 66 9.08 2.26 13.67
CA CYS A 66 9.17 1.43 12.46
C CYS A 66 10.35 0.45 12.50
N LEU A 67 11.50 0.91 12.98
CA LEU A 67 12.70 0.08 13.10
C LEU A 67 12.51 -1.04 14.14
N GLU A 68 11.96 -0.70 15.30
CA GLU A 68 11.61 -1.65 16.35
C GLU A 68 10.59 -2.68 15.86
N HIS A 69 9.50 -2.23 15.23
CA HIS A 69 8.50 -3.13 14.65
C HIS A 69 9.13 -4.06 13.60
N PHE A 70 9.99 -3.55 12.72
CA PHE A 70 10.67 -4.36 11.71
C PHE A 70 11.59 -5.42 12.33
N ASN A 71 12.42 -5.03 13.31
CA ASN A 71 13.35 -5.93 14.00
C ASN A 71 12.63 -7.05 14.78
N ASN A 72 11.44 -6.78 15.29
CA ASN A 72 10.62 -7.75 16.01
C ASN A 72 9.76 -8.62 15.06
N GLY A 73 9.67 -8.26 13.79
CA GLY A 73 8.91 -9.00 12.78
C GLY A 73 9.67 -10.22 12.23
N VAL A 74 8.91 -11.19 11.71
CA VAL A 74 9.47 -12.34 10.98
C VAL A 74 9.21 -12.16 9.50
N LEU A 75 10.24 -12.34 8.67
CA LEU A 75 10.07 -12.32 7.22
C LEU A 75 9.15 -13.46 6.76
N ARG A 76 8.24 -13.12 5.85
CA ARG A 76 7.47 -14.12 5.10
C ARG A 76 8.36 -14.69 4.00
N ASP A 77 8.64 -16.00 4.07
CA ASP A 77 9.45 -16.75 3.11
C ASP A 77 10.89 -16.22 2.91
N PRO A 78 11.71 -16.11 3.98
CA PRO A 78 13.04 -15.49 3.91
C PRO A 78 13.99 -16.19 2.92
N MET A 79 13.77 -17.48 2.65
CA MET A 79 14.56 -18.26 1.69
C MET A 79 14.51 -17.71 0.26
N ASN A 80 13.42 -17.04 -0.11
CA ASN A 80 13.31 -16.39 -1.42
C ASN A 80 14.08 -15.06 -1.50
N MET A 81 14.63 -14.62 -0.37
CA MET A 81 15.23 -13.30 -0.18
C MET A 81 16.74 -13.35 0.08
N VAL A 82 17.29 -14.54 0.31
CA VAL A 82 18.69 -14.76 0.70
C VAL A 82 19.69 -14.14 -0.28
N ASN A 83 20.83 -13.72 0.26
CA ASN A 83 21.97 -13.15 -0.46
C ASN A 83 21.64 -11.88 -1.26
N LYS A 84 20.63 -11.13 -0.82
CA LYS A 84 20.19 -9.87 -1.43
C LYS A 84 19.80 -8.85 -0.35
N CYS A 85 19.85 -7.58 -0.75
CA CYS A 85 19.33 -6.48 0.05
C CYS A 85 17.99 -6.01 -0.50
N TRP A 86 17.14 -5.57 0.41
CA TRP A 86 15.72 -5.31 0.23
C TRP A 86 15.33 -4.04 0.96
N GLN A 87 14.13 -3.56 0.64
CA GLN A 87 13.55 -2.41 1.30
C GLN A 87 12.19 -2.78 1.90
N SER A 88 11.94 -2.31 3.12
CA SER A 88 10.62 -2.31 3.74
C SER A 88 10.12 -0.87 3.81
N VAL A 89 8.84 -0.66 3.54
CA VAL A 89 8.26 0.69 3.48
C VAL A 89 7.06 0.76 4.42
N TYR A 90 7.13 1.69 5.37
CA TYR A 90 6.01 2.09 6.21
C TYR A 90 5.37 3.34 5.65
N TYR A 91 4.05 3.42 5.70
CA TYR A 91 3.28 4.53 5.16
C TYR A 91 2.53 5.23 6.28
N PHE A 92 2.60 6.55 6.27
CA PHE A 92 1.94 7.47 7.18
C PHE A 92 0.98 8.34 6.39
N VAL A 93 -0.27 8.42 6.80
CA VAL A 93 -1.34 9.13 6.08
C VAL A 93 -1.92 10.21 6.99
N ASN A 94 -2.18 11.40 6.47
CA ASN A 94 -2.82 12.45 7.26
C ASN A 94 -4.21 11.98 7.73
N SER A 95 -4.50 12.04 9.02
CA SER A 95 -5.78 11.61 9.59
C SER A 95 -6.99 12.32 8.99
N LYS A 96 -6.84 13.52 8.40
CA LYS A 96 -7.93 14.23 7.72
C LYS A 96 -8.57 13.39 6.61
N TYR A 97 -7.83 12.48 5.97
CA TYR A 97 -8.37 11.65 4.89
C TYR A 97 -9.27 10.51 5.35
N LYS A 98 -9.35 10.23 6.65
CA LYS A 98 -10.34 9.28 7.18
C LYS A 98 -11.77 9.67 6.82
N THR A 99 -12.04 10.97 6.76
CA THR A 99 -13.37 11.53 6.49
C THR A 99 -13.38 12.52 5.34
N TYR A 100 -12.27 12.64 4.61
CA TYR A 100 -12.19 13.60 3.50
C TYR A 100 -12.99 13.08 2.31
N GLU A 101 -13.85 13.94 1.78
CA GLU A 101 -14.53 13.71 0.51
C GLU A 101 -14.08 14.75 -0.50
N LEU A 102 -13.78 14.29 -1.72
CA LEU A 102 -13.40 15.19 -2.80
C LEU A 102 -14.57 16.15 -3.10
N PRO A 103 -14.34 17.49 -3.13
CA PRO A 103 -15.40 18.45 -3.44
C PRO A 103 -16.03 18.19 -4.81
N LYS A 104 -17.33 18.40 -4.95
CA LYS A 104 -18.07 18.09 -6.20
C LYS A 104 -17.46 18.74 -7.45
N ALA A 105 -16.99 19.99 -7.34
CA ALA A 105 -16.37 20.71 -8.44
C ALA A 105 -15.02 20.10 -8.89
N GLU A 106 -14.31 19.40 -7.99
CA GLU A 106 -13.07 18.69 -8.32
C GLU A 106 -13.34 17.30 -8.91
N ARG A 107 -14.46 16.66 -8.55
CA ARG A 107 -14.82 15.32 -9.08
C ARG A 107 -14.93 15.30 -10.60
N GLU A 108 -15.52 16.34 -11.20
CA GLU A 108 -15.69 16.43 -12.65
C GLU A 108 -14.34 16.51 -13.39
N LYS A 109 -13.30 17.07 -12.75
CA LYS A 109 -11.94 17.13 -13.31
C LYS A 109 -11.27 15.76 -13.36
N CYS A 110 -11.67 14.81 -12.51
CA CYS A 110 -11.12 13.46 -12.49
C CYS A 110 -11.42 12.67 -13.78
N LYS A 111 -12.37 13.13 -14.60
CA LYS A 111 -12.67 12.55 -15.91
C LYS A 111 -11.45 12.47 -16.83
N ASP A 112 -10.53 13.43 -16.71
CA ASP A 112 -9.30 13.46 -17.50
C ASP A 112 -8.29 12.37 -17.08
N LEU A 113 -8.49 11.76 -15.91
CA LEU A 113 -7.68 10.66 -15.37
C LEU A 113 -8.20 9.27 -15.81
N HIS A 114 -9.31 9.21 -16.55
CA HIS A 114 -9.90 7.96 -17.06
C HIS A 114 -8.98 7.23 -18.04
N ARG A 115 -8.07 7.97 -18.66
CA ARG A 115 -7.12 7.47 -19.64
C ARG A 115 -5.78 8.17 -19.48
N GLY A 116 -4.72 7.43 -19.72
CA GLY A 116 -3.37 7.96 -19.65
C GLY A 116 -2.34 6.90 -19.36
N THR A 117 -1.11 7.36 -19.22
CA THR A 117 -0.03 6.59 -18.62
C THR A 117 0.26 7.23 -17.27
N PHE A 118 0.44 6.40 -16.26
CA PHE A 118 0.66 6.83 -14.89
C PHE A 118 1.75 5.99 -14.23
N LYS A 119 2.22 6.43 -13.08
CA LYS A 119 3.16 5.73 -12.19
C LYS A 119 2.73 5.92 -10.74
N TYR A 120 3.11 4.99 -9.88
CA TYR A 120 3.01 5.19 -8.43
C TYR A 120 4.18 6.05 -7.96
N GLU A 121 3.93 6.97 -7.02
CA GLU A 121 5.02 7.70 -6.32
C GLU A 121 5.63 6.86 -5.17
N SER A 122 4.98 5.75 -4.80
CA SER A 122 5.53 4.81 -3.82
C SER A 122 6.85 4.20 -4.31
N PRO A 123 7.93 4.21 -3.51
CA PRO A 123 9.18 3.55 -3.87
C PRO A 123 9.04 2.05 -4.15
N ALA A 124 8.12 1.37 -3.46
CA ALA A 124 7.88 -0.07 -3.63
C ALA A 124 7.35 -0.42 -5.04
N TYR A 125 6.72 0.54 -5.71
CA TYR A 125 6.11 0.38 -7.03
C TYR A 125 6.60 1.41 -8.05
N SER A 126 7.72 2.08 -7.76
CA SER A 126 8.29 3.17 -8.58
C SER A 126 8.60 2.75 -10.02
N GLU A 127 8.96 1.48 -10.22
CA GLU A 127 9.23 0.88 -11.53
C GLU A 127 7.96 0.43 -12.28
N THR A 128 6.79 0.51 -11.64
CA THR A 128 5.52 0.09 -12.23
C THR A 128 4.91 1.23 -13.04
N LYS A 129 4.73 0.98 -14.34
CA LYS A 129 3.99 1.86 -15.26
C LYS A 129 2.56 1.35 -15.44
N ILE A 130 1.60 2.24 -15.24
CA ILE A 130 0.17 1.99 -15.37
C ILE A 130 -0.29 2.57 -16.72
N LYS A 131 -0.78 1.72 -17.63
CA LYS A 131 -1.44 2.17 -18.86
C LYS A 131 -2.94 1.99 -18.71
N ARG A 132 -3.67 3.09 -18.58
CA ARG A 132 -5.12 3.10 -18.40
C ARG A 132 -5.85 3.45 -19.69
N ARG A 133 -6.84 2.65 -20.05
CA ARG A 133 -7.75 2.82 -21.19
C ARG A 133 -9.19 2.76 -20.70
N LYS A 134 -10.15 3.06 -21.57
CA LYS A 134 -11.60 3.10 -21.26
C LYS A 134 -12.13 1.92 -20.43
N ARG A 135 -11.67 0.69 -20.72
CA ARG A 135 -12.14 -0.56 -20.08
C ARG A 135 -11.02 -1.48 -19.64
N LYS A 136 -9.77 -1.00 -19.65
CA LYS A 136 -8.62 -1.83 -19.28
C LYS A 136 -7.51 -1.02 -18.63
N GLN A 137 -6.94 -1.54 -17.55
CA GLN A 137 -5.67 -1.09 -16.99
C GLN A 137 -4.63 -2.19 -17.16
N ILE A 138 -3.42 -1.80 -17.58
CA ILE A 138 -2.29 -2.72 -17.69
C ILE A 138 -1.14 -2.12 -16.90
N GLU A 139 -0.67 -2.84 -15.90
CA GLU A 139 0.51 -2.48 -15.13
C GLU A 139 1.69 -3.34 -15.55
N LYS A 140 2.86 -2.71 -15.69
CA LYS A 140 4.10 -3.38 -16.11
C LYS A 140 5.29 -2.82 -15.36
N GLY A 141 6.21 -3.70 -15.00
CA GLY A 141 7.46 -3.33 -14.34
C GLY A 141 7.42 -3.68 -12.86
N GLY A 142 8.49 -3.31 -12.15
CA GLY A 142 8.69 -3.68 -10.76
C GLY A 142 8.66 -5.19 -10.50
N TYR A 143 8.48 -5.55 -9.24
CA TYR A 143 8.42 -6.96 -8.82
C TYR A 143 7.13 -7.66 -9.25
N GLY A 144 6.03 -6.93 -9.45
CA GLY A 144 4.71 -7.50 -9.80
C GLY A 144 4.60 -8.01 -11.24
N GLY A 145 5.56 -7.70 -12.10
CA GLY A 145 5.55 -8.10 -13.50
C GLY A 145 4.41 -7.45 -14.29
N LYS A 146 3.80 -8.18 -15.21
CA LYS A 146 2.67 -7.70 -16.01
C LYS A 146 1.34 -8.06 -15.34
N GLN A 147 0.57 -7.06 -14.96
CA GLN A 147 -0.76 -7.23 -14.38
C GLN A 147 -1.81 -6.60 -15.31
N ILE A 148 -2.98 -7.22 -15.40
CA ILE A 148 -4.06 -6.77 -16.29
C ILE A 148 -5.35 -6.71 -15.48
N TYR A 149 -6.07 -5.60 -15.63
CA TYR A 149 -7.34 -5.37 -14.97
C TYR A 149 -8.41 -4.90 -15.96
N ASN A 150 -9.66 -5.30 -15.74
CA ASN A 150 -10.80 -4.58 -16.30
C ASN A 150 -11.08 -3.37 -15.41
N ILE A 151 -11.45 -2.24 -16.01
CA ILE A 151 -11.82 -1.02 -15.27
C ILE A 151 -13.27 -0.66 -15.57
N GLU A 152 -14.01 -0.34 -14.52
CA GLU A 152 -15.37 0.20 -14.59
C GLU A 152 -15.42 1.49 -13.75
N TRP A 153 -15.73 2.61 -14.40
CA TRP A 153 -15.91 3.89 -13.73
C TRP A 153 -17.34 3.99 -13.22
N LEU A 154 -17.50 4.12 -11.91
CA LEU A 154 -18.79 4.30 -11.24
C LEU A 154 -19.17 5.78 -11.14
N ASP A 155 -18.16 6.65 -11.04
CA ASP A 155 -18.23 8.11 -11.09
C ASP A 155 -16.91 8.65 -11.65
N ASP A 156 -16.78 9.94 -11.94
CA ASP A 156 -15.56 10.52 -12.51
C ASP A 156 -14.32 10.33 -11.60
N HIS A 157 -14.53 10.17 -10.29
CA HIS A 157 -13.50 9.98 -9.27
C HIS A 157 -13.50 8.58 -8.62
N ILE A 158 -14.39 7.67 -9.03
CA ILE A 158 -14.52 6.32 -8.44
C ILE A 158 -14.54 5.27 -9.54
N TYR A 159 -13.70 4.25 -9.41
CA TYR A 159 -13.67 3.12 -10.32
C TYR A 159 -13.34 1.81 -9.62
N THR A 160 -13.71 0.70 -10.24
CA THR A 160 -13.29 -0.64 -9.83
C THR A 160 -12.25 -1.19 -10.78
N LEU A 161 -11.37 -2.04 -10.24
CA LEU A 161 -10.42 -2.84 -10.98
C LEU A 161 -10.69 -4.31 -10.68
N GLU A 162 -11.15 -5.06 -11.68
CA GLU A 162 -11.23 -6.52 -11.61
C GLU A 162 -9.91 -7.10 -12.13
N THR A 163 -9.28 -7.94 -11.32
CA THR A 163 -8.00 -8.60 -11.64
C THR A 163 -8.18 -9.70 -12.70
N VAL A 164 -7.67 -9.49 -13.91
CA VAL A 164 -7.83 -10.44 -15.02
C VAL A 164 -6.63 -11.37 -15.15
N LYS A 165 -5.42 -10.85 -14.91
CA LYS A 165 -4.19 -11.63 -15.05
C LYS A 165 -3.09 -11.13 -14.14
N MET A 166 -2.51 -12.05 -13.38
CA MET A 166 -1.33 -11.83 -12.54
C MET A 166 -0.12 -12.59 -13.09
N SER A 167 1.06 -11.97 -13.03
CA SER A 167 2.29 -12.59 -13.54
C SER A 167 2.93 -13.55 -12.52
N LEU A 168 2.85 -13.22 -11.23
CA LEU A 168 3.49 -14.01 -10.19
C LEU A 168 2.59 -15.16 -9.75
N ALA A 169 3.16 -16.36 -9.59
CA ALA A 169 2.41 -17.55 -9.19
C ALA A 169 1.67 -17.35 -7.86
N LYS A 170 2.31 -16.68 -6.89
CA LYS A 170 1.72 -16.36 -5.57
C LYS A 170 0.50 -15.43 -5.65
N ASP A 171 0.39 -14.63 -6.71
CA ASP A 171 -0.66 -13.63 -6.86
C ASP A 171 -1.79 -14.12 -7.79
N LYS A 172 -1.65 -15.28 -8.43
CA LYS A 172 -2.72 -15.85 -9.28
C LYS A 172 -4.02 -16.11 -8.53
N ILE A 173 -3.94 -16.39 -7.23
CA ILE A 173 -5.12 -16.57 -6.38
C ILE A 173 -6.00 -15.31 -6.33
N LYS A 174 -5.45 -14.15 -6.68
CA LYS A 174 -6.16 -12.87 -6.69
C LYS A 174 -6.88 -12.61 -8.00
N GLU A 175 -6.78 -13.47 -9.02
CA GLU A 175 -7.51 -13.29 -10.29
C GLU A 175 -9.02 -13.45 -10.06
N GLY A 176 -9.81 -12.43 -10.44
CA GLY A 176 -11.24 -12.31 -10.16
C GLY A 176 -11.57 -11.31 -9.03
N ASP A 177 -10.61 -10.99 -8.16
CA ASP A 177 -10.78 -9.99 -7.11
C ASP A 177 -11.14 -8.61 -7.66
N ILE A 178 -11.99 -7.90 -6.92
CA ILE A 178 -12.42 -6.53 -7.23
C ILE A 178 -11.80 -5.57 -6.22
N ILE A 179 -11.10 -4.56 -6.75
CA ILE A 179 -10.55 -3.45 -5.98
C ILE A 179 -11.32 -2.19 -6.34
N THR A 180 -11.93 -1.54 -5.35
CA THR A 180 -12.51 -0.20 -5.51
C THR A 180 -11.40 0.83 -5.29
N VAL A 181 -11.36 1.85 -6.14
CA VAL A 181 -10.44 2.98 -6.04
C VAL A 181 -11.22 4.27 -6.08
N GLU A 182 -10.96 5.14 -5.12
CA GLU A 182 -11.52 6.49 -5.04
C GLU A 182 -10.37 7.51 -5.09
N ILE A 183 -10.47 8.47 -6.01
CA ILE A 183 -9.61 9.64 -6.07
C ILE A 183 -10.14 10.62 -5.03
N ILE A 184 -9.33 10.89 -4.00
CA ILE A 184 -9.74 11.68 -2.83
C ILE A 184 -9.11 13.07 -2.82
N GLU A 185 -8.08 13.35 -3.60
CA GLU A 185 -7.53 14.71 -3.77
C GLU A 185 -6.82 14.83 -5.11
N LEU A 186 -7.00 15.96 -5.79
CA LEU A 186 -6.18 16.37 -6.93
C LEU A 186 -5.10 17.33 -6.40
N LEU A 187 -3.83 16.97 -6.54
CA LEU A 187 -2.71 17.80 -6.09
C LEU A 187 -2.38 18.85 -7.15
N ASP A 188 -2.39 18.41 -8.39
CA ASP A 188 -2.23 19.21 -9.59
C ASP A 188 -2.93 18.49 -10.78
N GLU A 189 -2.63 18.88 -12.01
CA GLU A 189 -3.24 18.31 -13.22
C GLU A 189 -2.81 16.85 -13.50
N ASP A 190 -1.68 16.43 -12.94
CA ASP A 190 -1.05 15.14 -13.23
C ASP A 190 -1.00 14.20 -12.03
N THR A 191 -1.00 14.72 -10.81
CA THR A 191 -0.86 13.94 -9.57
C THR A 191 -2.12 13.98 -8.71
N TYR A 192 -2.52 12.80 -8.23
CA TYR A 192 -3.67 12.65 -7.35
C TYR A 192 -3.42 11.66 -6.23
N LEU A 193 -4.11 11.90 -5.10
CA LEU A 193 -4.22 10.97 -3.98
C LEU A 193 -5.42 10.06 -4.19
N TYR A 194 -5.20 8.76 -4.00
CA TYR A 194 -6.26 7.76 -4.04
C TYR A 194 -6.31 7.00 -2.73
N LYS A 195 -7.48 6.41 -2.44
CA LYS A 195 -7.63 5.28 -1.51
C LYS A 195 -8.20 4.08 -2.27
N ALA A 196 -7.72 2.89 -1.96
CA ALA A 196 -8.10 1.65 -2.61
C ALA A 196 -8.42 0.57 -1.57
N TYR A 197 -9.45 -0.23 -1.82
CA TYR A 197 -9.91 -1.27 -0.89
C TYR A 197 -10.63 -2.39 -1.65
N SER A 198 -10.65 -3.60 -1.09
CA SER A 198 -11.41 -4.72 -1.65
C SER A 198 -12.82 -4.76 -1.05
N LYS A 199 -13.82 -5.12 -1.87
CA LYS A 199 -15.25 -5.16 -1.47
C LYS A 199 -15.55 -6.17 -0.36
N ASP A 200 -14.75 -7.22 -0.24
CA ASP A 200 -15.00 -8.29 0.74
C ASP A 200 -14.47 -7.94 2.14
N GLU A 201 -13.76 -6.80 2.30
CA GLU A 201 -13.09 -6.44 3.55
C GLU A 201 -13.10 -4.92 3.79
N GLU A 202 -14.29 -4.28 3.84
CA GLU A 202 -14.47 -2.93 4.43
C GLU A 202 -14.28 -2.96 5.97
N THR A 203 -13.11 -3.38 6.40
CA THR A 203 -12.59 -3.02 7.73
C THR A 203 -11.46 -2.03 7.50
N ASP A 204 -11.32 -1.02 8.36
CA ASP A 204 -10.33 0.06 8.24
C ASP A 204 -8.88 -0.42 7.99
N ASN A 205 -8.60 -1.69 8.24
CA ASN A 205 -7.30 -2.32 8.12
C ASN A 205 -6.86 -2.64 6.67
N ASN A 206 -7.75 -2.55 5.66
CA ASN A 206 -7.44 -2.93 4.27
C ASN A 206 -7.53 -1.80 3.25
N VAL A 207 -7.66 -0.56 3.72
CA VAL A 207 -7.62 0.61 2.84
C VAL A 207 -6.18 1.03 2.60
N VAL A 208 -5.80 1.17 1.32
CA VAL A 208 -4.49 1.65 0.90
C VAL A 208 -4.61 3.01 0.24
N TYR A 209 -3.99 4.00 0.85
CA TYR A 209 -3.78 5.35 0.37
C TYR A 209 -2.46 5.46 -0.39
N GLY A 210 -2.45 6.19 -1.49
CA GLY A 210 -1.24 6.39 -2.27
C GLY A 210 -1.36 7.51 -3.28
N LEU A 211 -0.22 7.88 -3.85
CA LEU A 211 -0.14 8.90 -4.89
C LEU A 211 0.15 8.24 -6.24
N ILE A 212 -0.59 8.69 -7.27
CA ILE A 212 -0.37 8.32 -8.67
C ILE A 212 -0.17 9.61 -9.46
N SER A 213 0.82 9.59 -10.35
CA SER A 213 1.13 10.71 -11.24
C SER A 213 1.07 10.29 -12.70
N ARG A 214 0.58 11.16 -13.58
CA ARG A 214 0.63 11.00 -15.03
C ARG A 214 2.09 11.05 -15.53
N VAL A 215 2.37 10.36 -16.64
CA VAL A 215 3.68 10.26 -17.31
C VAL A 215 3.54 10.40 -18.81
#